data_AF-A0A536LFJ6-F1
#
_entry.id   AF-A0A536LFJ6-F1
#
_cell.length_a   1.000
_cell.length_b   1.000
_cell.length_c   1.000
_cell.angle_alpha   90.00
_cell.angle_beta   90.00
_cell.angle_gamma   90.00
#
_symmetry.space_group_name_H-M   'P 1'
#
loop_
_entity.id
_entity.type
_entity.pdbx_description
1 polymer ?
#
loop_
_entity_poly.entity_id
_entity_poly.type
_entity_poly.pdbx_seq_one_letter_code
_entity_poly.pdbx_strand_id
1 'polypeptide(L)'
;MDNTPPSFAGLKSATTCIPGPVGGGRTTSYNLSWDPATDNVSPSRRIVYDVYQAETSGGEDFSAPTYTTPAGATSFATPPLSTDKHFYFVVRARDQAGNSDSNTVQREGQNLCV
;
A
#
# COMPACT_ATOMS: atom_id res chain seq x y z
N MET A 1 24.87 12.01 6.52
CA MET A 1 24.20 10.74 6.20
C MET A 1 22.93 10.71 7.02
N ASP A 2 21.83 10.29 6.40
CA ASP A 2 20.52 10.25 7.05
C ASP A 2 20.26 8.85 7.60
N ASN A 3 19.83 8.78 8.85
CA ASN A 3 19.52 7.55 9.58
C ASN A 3 18.14 7.62 10.25
N THR A 4 17.32 8.62 9.88
CA THR A 4 15.99 8.80 10.46
C THR A 4 14.96 8.29 9.47
N PRO A 5 14.11 7.33 9.83
CA PRO A 5 13.02 6.91 8.96
C PRO A 5 11.96 8.02 8.77
N PRO A 6 11.26 8.02 7.63
CA PRO A 6 10.11 8.91 7.43
C PRO A 6 9.02 8.75 8.50
N SER A 7 8.36 9.85 8.83
CA SER A 7 7.09 9.84 9.57
C SER A 7 5.93 9.70 8.59
N PHE A 8 5.17 8.61 8.73
CA PHE A 8 4.08 8.25 7.83
C PHE A 8 2.87 7.69 8.59
N ALA A 9 1.68 8.22 8.30
CA ALA A 9 0.44 7.78 8.95
C ALA A 9 -0.03 6.40 8.49
N GLY A 10 0.46 5.92 7.34
CA GLY A 10 0.10 4.62 6.79
C GLY A 10 -0.96 4.70 5.71
N LEU A 11 -1.45 3.52 5.31
CA LEU A 11 -2.45 3.38 4.29
C LEU A 11 -3.80 3.94 4.76
N LYS A 12 -4.38 4.85 3.99
CA LYS A 12 -5.66 5.50 4.31
C LYS A 12 -6.84 4.69 3.80
N SER A 13 -6.80 4.30 2.53
CA SER A 13 -7.86 3.52 1.89
C SER A 13 -7.31 2.43 0.96
N ALA A 14 -8.03 1.32 0.87
CA ALA A 14 -7.84 0.28 -0.14
C ALA A 14 -9.21 -0.10 -0.70
N THR A 15 -9.50 0.30 -1.95
CA THR A 15 -10.86 0.20 -2.48
C THR A 15 -10.87 -0.34 -3.90
N THR A 16 -11.91 -1.09 -4.24
CA THR A 16 -12.21 -1.52 -5.60
C THR A 16 -13.69 -1.29 -5.91
N CYS A 17 -14.06 -1.42 -7.17
CA CYS A 17 -15.44 -1.31 -7.65
C CYS A 17 -15.72 -2.49 -8.57
N ILE A 18 -16.38 -3.52 -8.04
CA ILE A 18 -16.85 -4.66 -8.82
C ILE A 18 -18.38 -4.59 -8.84
N PRO A 19 -18.99 -4.24 -9.99
CA PRO A 19 -20.44 -4.31 -10.15
C PRO A 19 -20.91 -5.78 -10.16
N GLY A 20 -21.96 -6.05 -9.39
CA GLY A 20 -22.62 -7.36 -9.33
C GLY A 20 -21.88 -8.39 -8.46
N PRO A 21 -22.19 -9.69 -8.64
CA PRO A 21 -21.62 -10.74 -7.80
C PRO A 21 -20.09 -10.79 -7.88
N VAL A 22 -19.47 -10.94 -6.71
CA VAL A 22 -18.03 -11.15 -6.54
C VAL A 22 -17.72 -12.64 -6.77
N GLY A 23 -16.61 -12.92 -7.45
CA GLY A 23 -16.09 -14.26 -7.69
C GLY A 23 -16.27 -14.76 -9.13
N GLY A 24 -16.03 -16.06 -9.32
CA GLY A 24 -16.15 -16.74 -10.63
C GLY A 24 -14.93 -16.55 -11.52
N GLY A 25 -13.73 -16.45 -10.92
CA GLY A 25 -12.48 -16.28 -11.66
C GLY A 25 -12.28 -14.87 -12.23
N ARG A 26 -13.11 -13.90 -11.82
CA ARG A 26 -12.94 -12.49 -12.19
C ARG A 26 -11.76 -11.89 -11.43
N THR A 27 -11.14 -10.88 -12.01
CA THR A 27 -10.08 -10.09 -11.37
C THR A 27 -10.46 -8.61 -11.32
N THR A 28 -9.91 -7.91 -10.34
CA THR A 28 -10.06 -6.45 -10.20
C THR A 28 -8.79 -5.81 -9.66
N SER A 29 -8.60 -4.52 -9.94
CA SER A 29 -7.55 -3.73 -9.30
C SER A 29 -8.09 -3.04 -8.05
N TYR A 30 -7.23 -2.93 -7.03
CA TYR A 30 -7.48 -2.12 -5.84
C TYR A 30 -6.74 -0.80 -5.97
N ASN A 31 -7.46 0.30 -5.71
CA ASN A 31 -6.87 1.63 -5.60
C ASN A 31 -6.53 1.89 -4.13
N LEU A 32 -5.24 2.09 -3.88
CA LEU A 32 -4.66 2.41 -2.58
C LEU A 32 -4.38 3.91 -2.52
N SER A 33 -4.68 4.55 -1.39
CA SER A 33 -4.35 5.98 -1.18
C SER A 33 -3.87 6.27 0.23
N TRP A 34 -3.02 7.28 0.37
CA TRP A 34 -2.46 7.74 1.64
C TRP A 34 -2.07 9.21 1.59
N ASP A 35 -1.89 9.81 2.76
CA ASP A 35 -1.34 11.16 2.89
C ASP A 35 0.20 11.10 2.78
N PRO A 36 0.88 12.08 2.18
CA PRO A 36 2.33 12.00 1.97
C PRO A 36 3.10 11.93 3.29
N ALA A 37 4.13 11.09 3.34
CA ALA A 37 5.07 11.02 4.45
C ALA A 37 5.96 12.28 4.50
N THR A 38 6.50 12.56 5.68
CA THR A 38 7.47 13.64 5.90
C THR A 38 8.74 13.09 6.52
N ASP A 39 9.87 13.66 6.16
CA ASP A 39 11.18 13.27 6.68
C ASP A 39 12.04 14.52 6.95
N ASN A 40 13.06 14.42 7.81
CA ASN A 40 13.90 15.54 8.19
C ASN A 40 14.94 15.92 7.12
N VAL A 41 15.30 15.00 6.20
CA VAL A 41 16.28 15.25 5.13
C VAL A 41 15.66 15.03 3.76
N SER A 42 14.94 13.93 3.57
CA SER A 42 14.34 13.54 2.30
C SER A 42 13.01 14.29 2.06
N PRO A 43 12.91 15.14 1.03
CA PRO A 43 11.65 15.80 0.71
C PRO A 43 10.56 14.78 0.36
N SER A 44 9.30 15.02 0.74
CA SER A 44 8.18 14.08 0.50
C SER A 44 8.03 13.61 -0.96
N ARG A 45 8.40 14.45 -1.93
CA ARG A 45 8.37 14.12 -3.36
C ARG A 45 9.42 13.09 -3.79
N ARG A 46 10.40 12.79 -2.91
CA ARG A 46 11.49 11.85 -3.14
C ARG A 46 11.36 10.57 -2.31
N ILE A 47 10.39 10.51 -1.41
CA ILE A 47 10.06 9.32 -0.63
C ILE A 47 9.32 8.33 -1.54
N VAL A 48 9.73 7.07 -1.51
CA VAL A 48 9.02 5.96 -2.17
C VAL A 48 8.15 5.22 -1.17
N TYR A 49 7.14 4.51 -1.66
CA TYR A 49 6.23 3.75 -0.81
C TYR A 49 6.27 2.28 -1.20
N ASP A 50 6.59 1.45 -0.23
CA ASP A 50 6.65 0.01 -0.33
C ASP A 50 5.30 -0.57 0.12
N VAL A 51 4.63 -1.29 -0.78
CA VAL A 51 3.31 -1.88 -0.59
C VAL A 51 3.46 -3.37 -0.30
N TYR A 52 2.85 -3.81 0.79
CA TYR A 52 2.81 -5.19 1.22
C TYR A 52 1.39 -5.72 1.09
N GLN A 53 1.23 -6.78 0.30
CA GLN A 53 -0.05 -7.43 0.07
C GLN A 53 -0.07 -8.79 0.77
N ALA A 54 -1.18 -9.09 1.45
CA ALA A 54 -1.43 -10.40 2.03
C ALA A 54 -2.84 -10.91 1.68
N GLU A 55 -3.00 -12.23 1.62
CA GLU A 55 -4.31 -12.88 1.45
C GLU A 55 -5.00 -13.18 2.79
N THR A 56 -4.30 -12.96 3.90
CA THR A 56 -4.79 -13.16 5.26
C THR A 56 -4.48 -11.95 6.13
N SER A 57 -5.35 -11.66 7.09
CA SER A 57 -5.15 -10.54 8.01
C SER A 57 -3.88 -10.74 8.84
N GLY A 58 -2.98 -9.75 8.85
CA GLY A 58 -1.70 -9.82 9.56
C GLY A 58 -0.64 -10.71 8.89
N GLY A 59 -0.88 -11.14 7.64
CA GLY A 59 0.02 -12.02 6.88
C GLY A 59 1.08 -11.30 6.04
N GLU A 60 1.23 -9.97 6.18
CA GLU A 60 2.17 -9.18 5.41
C GLU A 60 3.64 -9.53 5.73
N ASP A 61 4.40 -9.92 4.71
CA ASP A 61 5.85 -10.12 4.83
C ASP A 61 6.60 -8.80 4.65
N PHE A 62 6.96 -8.15 5.76
CA PHE A 62 7.69 -6.89 5.73
C PHE A 62 9.16 -6.99 5.28
N SER A 63 9.70 -8.20 5.08
CA SER A 63 11.07 -8.40 4.60
C SER A 63 11.23 -8.13 3.10
N ALA A 64 10.15 -8.25 2.33
CA ALA A 64 10.14 -8.04 0.89
C ALA A 64 8.85 -7.33 0.44
N PRO A 65 8.94 -6.11 -0.11
CA PRO A 65 7.75 -5.43 -0.61
C PRO A 65 7.17 -6.16 -1.82
N THR A 66 5.84 -6.24 -1.89
CA THR A 66 5.14 -6.78 -3.06
C THR A 66 5.26 -5.82 -4.24
N TYR A 67 5.12 -4.51 -3.96
CA TYR A 67 5.25 -3.45 -4.95
C TYR A 67 6.01 -2.26 -4.34
N THR A 68 6.68 -1.48 -5.19
CA THR A 68 7.28 -0.20 -4.80
C THR A 68 6.79 0.88 -5.76
N THR A 69 6.29 1.99 -5.24
CA THR A 69 5.79 3.09 -6.05
C THR A 69 6.92 3.95 -6.62
N PRO A 70 6.65 4.75 -7.67
CA PRO A 70 7.46 5.91 -7.98
C PRO A 70 7.57 6.86 -6.78
N ALA A 71 8.65 7.64 -6.73
CA ALA A 71 8.88 8.61 -5.66
C ALA A 71 7.78 9.70 -5.66
N GLY A 72 7.32 10.06 -4.46
CA GLY A 72 6.31 11.10 -4.24
C GLY A 72 4.87 10.67 -4.56
N ALA A 73 4.63 9.41 -4.92
CA ALA A 73 3.29 8.90 -5.12
C ALA A 73 2.46 8.96 -3.83
N THR A 74 1.17 9.26 -3.95
CA THR A 74 0.20 9.24 -2.84
C THR A 74 -0.93 8.23 -3.07
N SER A 75 -0.79 7.44 -4.13
CA SER A 75 -1.72 6.39 -4.51
C SER A 75 -1.02 5.31 -5.31
N PHE A 76 -1.59 4.10 -5.31
CA PHE A 76 -1.14 2.98 -6.12
C PHE A 76 -2.33 2.13 -6.56
N ALA A 77 -2.37 1.77 -7.83
CA ALA A 77 -3.31 0.79 -8.35
C ALA A 77 -2.61 -0.55 -8.47
N THR A 78 -3.15 -1.58 -7.81
CA THR A 78 -2.61 -2.93 -7.93
C THR A 78 -2.78 -3.45 -9.37
N PRO A 79 -1.92 -4.39 -9.82
CA PRO A 79 -2.31 -5.31 -10.88
C PRO A 79 -3.66 -5.98 -10.56
N PRO A 80 -4.40 -6.50 -11.56
CA PRO A 80 -5.64 -7.21 -11.30
C PRO A 80 -5.42 -8.42 -10.41
N LEU A 81 -6.15 -8.48 -9.29
CA LEU A 81 -6.13 -9.56 -8.31
C LEU A 81 -7.44 -10.35 -8.37
N SER A 82 -7.40 -11.64 -8.01
CA SER A 82 -8.60 -12.49 -8.01
C SER A 82 -9.67 -11.95 -7.07
N THR A 83 -10.91 -11.88 -7.55
CA THR A 83 -12.05 -11.49 -6.69
C THR A 83 -12.53 -12.62 -5.77
N ASP A 84 -11.97 -13.83 -5.92
CA ASP A 84 -12.29 -14.99 -5.08
C ASP A 84 -11.51 -14.99 -3.74
N LYS A 85 -10.66 -13.98 -3.52
CA LYS A 85 -9.82 -13.84 -2.33
C LYS A 85 -9.98 -12.48 -1.69
N HIS A 86 -9.78 -12.44 -0.36
CA HIS A 86 -9.59 -11.20 0.37
C HIS A 86 -8.15 -10.76 0.25
N PHE A 87 -7.93 -9.45 0.13
CA PHE A 87 -6.61 -8.87 0.14
C PHE A 87 -6.50 -7.82 1.22
N TYR A 88 -5.36 -7.82 1.87
CA TYR A 88 -4.97 -6.87 2.90
C TYR A 88 -3.71 -6.16 2.45
N PHE A 89 -3.64 -4.87 2.76
CA PHE A 89 -2.56 -4.01 2.33
C PHE A 89 -2.01 -3.21 3.50
N VAL A 90 -0.68 -3.14 3.56
CA VAL A 90 0.08 -2.21 4.41
C VAL A 90 1.03 -1.44 3.50
N VAL A 91 1.27 -0.17 3.81
CA VAL A 91 2.23 0.66 3.08
C VAL A 91 3.24 1.21 4.07
N ARG A 92 4.52 1.19 3.69
CA ARG A 92 5.62 1.85 4.41
C ARG A 92 6.31 2.85 3.49
N ALA A 93 6.63 4.01 4.02
CA ALA A 93 7.46 5.00 3.39
C ALA A 93 8.95 4.67 3.60
N ARG A 94 9.73 4.85 2.54
CA ARG A 94 11.18 4.71 2.54
C ARG A 94 11.84 5.94 1.91
N ASP A 95 12.81 6.48 2.62
CA ASP A 95 13.54 7.68 2.19
C ASP A 95 14.61 7.37 1.12
N GLN A 96 15.39 8.39 0.73
CA GLN A 96 16.46 8.21 -0.26
C GLN A 96 17.72 7.53 0.29
N ALA A 97 17.89 7.50 1.60
CA ALA A 97 18.99 6.83 2.29
C ALA A 97 18.70 5.33 2.53
N GLY A 98 17.46 4.89 2.31
CA GLY A 98 17.00 3.53 2.52
C GLY A 98 16.37 3.29 3.89
N ASN A 99 16.16 4.31 4.72
CA ASN A 99 15.45 4.17 5.98
C ASN A 99 13.95 4.01 5.69
N SER A 100 13.37 2.92 6.18
CA SER A 100 11.93 2.66 6.09
C SER A 100 11.25 2.86 7.43
N ASP A 101 10.04 3.38 7.42
CA ASP A 101 9.21 3.38 8.62
C ASP A 101 8.79 1.96 9.04
N SER A 102 8.11 1.84 10.17
CA SER A 102 7.64 0.56 10.73
C SER A 102 6.11 0.42 10.76
N ASN A 103 5.41 1.11 9.86
CA ASN A 103 3.95 1.19 9.83
C ASN A 103 3.32 -0.20 9.67
N THR A 104 2.24 -0.42 10.41
CA THR A 104 1.43 -1.65 10.46
C THR A 104 -0.06 -1.38 10.27
N VAL A 105 -0.42 -0.15 9.83
CA VAL A 105 -1.81 0.23 9.54
C VAL A 105 -2.28 -0.55 8.32
N GLN A 106 -3.02 -1.61 8.61
CA GLN A 106 -3.59 -2.50 7.61
C GLN A 106 -4.95 -1.99 7.13
N ARG A 107 -5.22 -2.21 5.84
CA ARG A 107 -6.56 -2.07 5.26
C ARG A 107 -6.91 -3.30 4.45
N GLU A 108 -8.08 -3.87 4.73
CA GLU A 108 -8.72 -4.82 3.81
C GLU A 108 -9.20 -4.07 2.56
N GLY A 109 -9.07 -4.70 1.41
CA GLY A 109 -9.63 -4.21 0.16
C GLY A 109 -11.16 -4.19 0.20
N GLN A 110 -11.76 -3.00 0.14
CA GLN A 110 -13.21 -2.82 0.20
C GLN A 110 -13.81 -2.68 -1.20
N ASN A 111 -14.82 -3.49 -1.53
CA ASN A 111 -15.63 -3.29 -2.73
C ASN A 111 -16.74 -2.25 -2.45
N LEU A 112 -16.70 -1.12 -3.15
CA LEU A 112 -17.63 -0.01 -2.96
C LEU A 112 -18.88 -0.07 -3.85
N CYS A 113 -18.92 -1.01 -4.80
CA CYS A 113 -19.97 -1.07 -5.84
C CYS A 113 -20.88 -2.29 -5.69
N VAL A 114 -21.01 -2.80 -4.46
CA VAL A 114 -21.96 -3.86 -4.08
C VAL A 114 -23.38 -3.31 -3.90
#